data_AF-A0A7W9UMH3-F1
#
_entry.id   AF-A0A7W9UMH3-F1
#
_cell.length_a   1.000
_cell.length_b   1.000
_cell.length_c   1.000
_cell.angle_alpha   90.00
_cell.angle_beta   90.00
_cell.angle_gamma   90.00
#
_symmetry.space_group_name_H-M   'P 1'
#
loop_
_entity.id
_entity.type
_entity.pdbx_description
1 polymer ?
#
loop_
_entity_poly.entity_id
_entity_poly.type
_entity_poly.pdbx_seq_one_letter_code
_entity_poly.pdbx_strand_id
1 'polypeptide(L)'
;MRWEEVAEELVRDRFPDARAAWLGGSTATGTATATSDLDITVLLAGPPAPYRESLLYRDRPVELFVQTEASLEWFCGPPATR
;
A
#
# COMPACT_ATOMS: atom_id res chain seq x y z
N MET A 1 -1.63 -19.66 -0.75
CA MET A 1 -2.24 -18.33 -0.58
C MET A 1 -1.89 -17.50 -1.79
N ARG A 2 -2.91 -16.99 -2.47
CA ARG A 2 -2.76 -16.05 -3.57
C ARG A 2 -2.23 -14.71 -3.05
N TRP A 3 -1.72 -13.89 -3.94
CA TRP A 3 -1.16 -12.59 -3.58
C TRP A 3 -2.18 -11.66 -2.92
N GLU A 4 -3.43 -11.68 -3.38
CA GLU A 4 -4.50 -10.83 -2.85
C GLU A 4 -4.87 -11.21 -1.41
N GLU A 5 -4.89 -12.51 -1.11
CA GLU A 5 -5.16 -13.04 0.23
C GLU A 5 -4.06 -12.62 1.23
N VAL A 6 -2.79 -12.62 0.81
CA VAL A 6 -1.67 -12.17 1.64
C VAL A 6 -1.74 -10.66 1.90
N ALA A 7 -2.09 -9.88 0.88
CA ALA A 7 -2.24 -8.43 1.02
C ALA A 7 -3.40 -8.07 1.96
N GLU A 8 -4.54 -8.75 1.83
CA GLU A 8 -5.70 -8.54 2.70
C GLU A 8 -5.37 -8.85 4.17
N GLU A 9 -4.70 -9.97 4.43
CA GLU A 9 -4.28 -10.34 5.79
C GLU A 9 -3.35 -9.30 6.40
N LEU A 10 -2.30 -8.90 5.67
CA LEU A 10 -1.36 -7.90 6.15
C LEU A 10 -2.04 -6.56 6.49
N VAL A 11 -2.98 -6.11 5.64
CA VAL A 11 -3.71 -4.86 5.87
C VAL A 11 -4.56 -4.96 7.14
N ARG A 12 -5.31 -6.05 7.30
CA ARG A 12 -6.16 -6.25 8.48
C ARG A 12 -5.35 -6.34 9.77
N ASP A 13 -4.19 -6.98 9.73
CA ASP A 13 -3.33 -7.17 10.90
C ASP A 13 -2.62 -5.87 11.33
N ARG A 14 -2.04 -5.12 10.39
CA ARG A 14 -1.20 -3.95 10.70
C ARG A 14 -1.95 -2.63 10.70
N PHE A 15 -3.08 -2.55 10.00
CA PHE A 15 -3.84 -1.32 9.80
C PHE A 15 -5.34 -1.51 10.09
N PRO A 16 -5.71 -1.92 11.33
CA PRO A 16 -7.11 -2.13 11.69
C PRO A 16 -7.96 -0.85 11.55
N ASP A 17 -7.34 0.32 11.68
CA ASP A 17 -7.99 1.63 11.55
C ASP A 17 -7.87 2.23 10.14
N ALA A 18 -7.47 1.44 9.14
CA ALA A 18 -7.42 1.89 7.76
C ALA A 18 -8.81 2.30 7.26
N ARG A 19 -8.90 3.48 6.63
CA ARG A 19 -10.11 3.92 5.94
C ARG A 19 -10.29 3.16 4.63
N ALA A 20 -9.19 2.86 3.95
CA ALA A 20 -9.14 2.09 2.73
C ALA A 20 -7.73 1.54 2.53
N ALA A 21 -7.63 0.48 1.73
CA ALA A 21 -6.37 0.01 1.19
C ALA A 21 -6.61 -0.55 -0.21
N TRP A 22 -5.62 -0.46 -1.08
CA TRP A 22 -5.68 -1.03 -2.42
C TRP A 22 -4.33 -1.58 -2.84
N LEU A 23 -4.41 -2.64 -3.63
CA LEU A 23 -3.28 -3.29 -4.25
C LEU A 23 -2.94 -2.56 -5.55
N GLY A 24 -1.65 -2.27 -5.74
CA GLY A 24 -1.10 -1.70 -6.96
C GLY A 24 -0.21 -2.69 -7.71
N GLY A 25 0.51 -2.14 -8.69
CA GLY A 25 1.58 -2.85 -9.38
C GLY A 25 1.14 -4.08 -10.17
N SER A 26 2.12 -4.93 -10.44
CA SER A 26 1.95 -6.13 -11.29
C SER A 26 0.95 -7.14 -10.71
N THR A 27 0.78 -7.13 -9.39
CA THR A 27 -0.16 -8.01 -8.69
C THR A 27 -1.61 -7.58 -8.93
N ALA A 28 -1.90 -6.28 -8.88
CA ALA A 28 -3.24 -5.76 -9.18
C ALA A 28 -3.66 -6.00 -10.64
N THR A 29 -2.71 -6.04 -11.57
CA THR A 29 -2.96 -6.26 -13.01
C THR A 29 -2.95 -7.74 -13.41
N GLY A 30 -2.73 -8.67 -12.47
CA GLY A 30 -2.67 -10.11 -12.75
C GLY A 30 -1.43 -10.54 -13.53
N THR A 31 -0.42 -9.69 -13.64
CA THR A 31 0.84 -9.94 -14.35
C THR A 31 2.00 -10.22 -13.40
N ALA A 32 1.70 -10.52 -12.12
CA ALA A 32 2.70 -10.84 -11.13
C ALA A 32 3.50 -12.09 -11.49
N THR A 33 4.80 -12.04 -11.22
CA THR A 33 5.74 -13.13 -11.37
C THR A 33 6.20 -13.63 -10.01
N ALA A 34 6.98 -14.71 -9.96
CA ALA A 34 7.53 -15.22 -8.71
C ALA A 34 8.44 -14.22 -7.97
N THR A 35 8.96 -13.20 -8.67
CA THR A 35 9.83 -12.15 -8.10
C THR A 35 9.10 -10.83 -7.88
N SER A 36 7.78 -10.77 -8.13
CA SER A 36 6.99 -9.56 -7.90
C SER A 36 6.82 -9.29 -6.41
N ASP A 37 6.74 -8.02 -6.08
CA ASP A 37 6.33 -7.48 -4.78
C ASP A 37 4.83 -7.18 -4.72
N LEU A 38 4.36 -6.98 -3.49
CA LEU A 38 3.04 -6.44 -3.19
C LEU A 38 3.17 -4.93 -2.97
N ASP A 39 2.75 -4.14 -3.95
CA ASP A 39 2.53 -2.70 -3.77
C ASP A 39 1.18 -2.47 -3.08
N ILE A 40 1.18 -2.02 -1.83
CA ILE A 40 -0.05 -1.77 -1.09
C ILE A 40 -0.07 -0.31 -0.63
N THR A 41 -1.10 0.43 -1.05
CA THR A 41 -1.37 1.75 -0.53
C THR A 41 -2.43 1.67 0.56
N VAL A 42 -2.17 2.29 1.71
CA VAL A 42 -3.06 2.32 2.87
C VAL A 42 -3.42 3.76 3.19
N LEU A 43 -4.71 4.04 3.37
CA LEU A 43 -5.22 5.34 3.76
C LEU A 43 -5.57 5.36 5.24
N LEU A 44 -4.85 6.18 6.01
CA LEU A 44 -5.12 6.45 7.43
C LEU A 44 -5.73 7.84 7.61
N ALA A 45 -6.49 8.01 8.68
CA ALA A 45 -7.07 9.31 9.05
C ALA A 45 -6.04 10.36 9.48
N GLY A 46 -4.81 9.95 9.81
CA GLY A 46 -3.81 10.80 10.44
C GLY A 46 -2.51 10.04 10.75
N PRO A 47 -1.73 10.51 11.73
CA PRO A 47 -0.47 9.88 12.12
C PRO A 47 -0.62 8.37 12.41
N PRO A 48 0.38 7.54 12.07
CA PRO A 48 1.75 7.92 11.69
C PRO A 48 1.95 8.25 10.20
N ALA A 49 0.89 8.27 9.37
CA ALA A 49 1.00 8.64 7.96
C ALA A 49 1.38 10.13 7.76
N PRO A 50 2.11 10.49 6.69
CA PRO A 50 2.56 9.63 5.59
C PRO A 50 3.92 8.97 5.81
N TYR A 51 4.08 7.72 5.38
CA TYR A 51 5.37 7.04 5.33
C TYR A 51 5.39 5.89 4.30
N ARG A 52 6.61 5.41 3.99
CA ARG A 52 6.83 4.22 3.17
C ARG A 52 7.63 3.19 3.96
N GLU A 53 7.26 1.93 3.85
CA GLU A 53 7.95 0.81 4.52
C GLU A 53 8.10 -0.35 3.53
N SER A 54 9.30 -0.94 3.47
CA SER A 54 9.54 -2.19 2.75
C SER A 54 9.75 -3.30 3.77
N LEU A 55 9.04 -4.42 3.62
CA LEU A 55 9.12 -5.54 4.56
C LEU A 55 8.90 -6.88 3.86
N LEU A 56 9.27 -7.96 4.55
CA LEU A 56 8.92 -9.32 4.16
C LEU A 56 7.72 -9.78 4.98
N TYR A 57 6.66 -10.20 4.32
CA TYR A 57 5.48 -10.78 4.96
C TYR A 57 5.17 -12.12 4.31
N ARG A 58 5.18 -13.20 5.10
CA ARG A 58 5.01 -14.59 4.61
C ARG A 58 5.93 -14.89 3.41
N ASP A 59 7.21 -14.54 3.55
CA ASP A 59 8.27 -14.69 2.54
C ASP A 59 8.04 -13.93 1.22
N ARG A 60 7.15 -12.94 1.20
CA ARG A 60 6.89 -12.08 0.04
C ARG A 60 7.38 -10.65 0.32
N PRO A 61 8.08 -10.02 -0.62
CA PRO A 61 8.39 -8.59 -0.52
C PRO A 61 7.12 -7.77 -0.63
N VAL A 62 6.97 -6.81 0.27
CA VAL A 62 5.86 -5.87 0.31
C VAL A 62 6.41 -4.45 0.38
N GLU A 63 5.86 -3.57 -0.44
CA GLU A 63 6.06 -2.14 -0.35
C GLU A 63 4.76 -1.48 0.12
N LEU A 64 4.80 -0.89 1.31
CA LEU A 64 3.70 -0.15 1.90
C LEU A 64 3.83 1.34 1.61
N PHE A 65 2.78 1.94 1.06
CA PHE A 65 2.63 3.38 0.89
C PHE A 65 1.49 3.85 1.79
N VAL A 66 1.82 4.34 2.98
CA VAL A 66 0.83 4.75 3.98
C VAL A 66 0.62 6.25 3.88
N GLN A 67 -0.61 6.68 3.59
CA GLN A 67 -0.97 8.05 3.27
C GLN A 67 -2.14 8.54 4.14
N THR A 68 -2.26 9.86 4.27
CA THR A 68 -3.51 10.52 4.67
C THR A 68 -4.20 11.06 3.42
N GLU A 69 -5.47 11.49 3.53
CA GLU A 69 -6.14 12.15 2.41
C GLU A 69 -5.35 13.38 1.94
N ALA A 70 -4.84 14.19 2.87
CA ALA A 70 -4.06 15.38 2.55
C ALA A 70 -2.75 15.06 1.83
N SER A 71 -2.04 13.99 2.22
CA SER A 71 -0.79 13.61 1.55
C SER A 71 -1.05 12.97 0.18
N LEU A 72 -2.16 12.26 0.02
CA LEU A 72 -2.59 11.71 -1.26
C LEU A 72 -3.02 12.83 -2.23
N GLU A 73 -3.80 13.80 -1.76
CA GLU A 73 -4.19 14.99 -2.53
C GLU A 73 -2.96 15.79 -2.97
N TRP A 74 -1.96 15.96 -2.10
CA TRP A 74 -0.71 16.62 -2.46
C TRP A 74 0.05 15.87 -3.57
N PHE A 75 0.04 14.53 -3.54
CA PHE A 75 0.75 13.71 -4.53
C PHE A 75 0.01 13.60 -5.87
N CYS A 76 -1.32 13.49 -5.83
CA CYS A 76 -2.17 13.38 -7.02
C CYS A 76 -2.55 14.74 -7.63
N GLY A 77 -2.43 15.81 -6.85
CA GLY A 77 -2.71 17.17 -7.29
C GLY A 77 -1.74 17.64 -8.39
N PRO A 78 -2.08 18.75 -9.09
CA PRO A 78 -1.17 19.36 -10.03
C PRO A 78 0.16 19.70 -9.32
N PRO A 79 1.30 19.58 -10.01
CA PRO A 79 2.58 19.93 -9.42
C PRO A 79 2.49 21.35 -8.85
N ALA A 80 2.91 21.51 -7.60
CA ALA A 80 2.91 22.82 -6.95
C ALA A 80 3.60 23.83 -7.88
N THR A 81 2.85 24.83 -8.33
CA THR A 81 3.39 25.87 -9.20
C THR A 81 4.46 26.60 -8.39
N ARG A 82 5.72 26.39 -8.75
CA ARG A 82 6.85 27.14 -8.19
C ARG A 82 6.85 28.56 -8.72
#